data_AF-A0A1J0WMR6-F1
#
_entry.id   AF-A0A1J0WMR6-F1
#
_cell.length_a   1.000
_cell.length_b   1.000
_cell.length_c   1.000
_cell.angle_alpha   90.00
_cell.angle_beta   90.00
_cell.angle_gamma   90.00
#
_symmetry.space_group_name_H-M   'P 1'
#
loop_
_entity.id
_entity.type
_entity.pdbx_description
1 polymer ?
#
loop_
_entity_poly.entity_id
_entity_poly.type
_entity_poly.pdbx_seq_one_letter_code
_entity_poly.pdbx_strand_id
1 'polypeptide(L)'
;MSPWLAAFIAVFSWWFFTGIILLVVRRADGGDAVAHGRNVFLAVPLLALGAAAIVVSAQELTVANVHIAFLGTLMVWGWIELAFLAGVITGPERRPCPPGLRGGDRFRRAWRTVSYHELLLLFALLAILTITRGADNTVAFWTYLILFVARISAKLNLYFGVPRINTEFVPRPLAHLKSYFRQGPITMAFPIGVTFLSITAACFAERIVSAPSPEALVGFTLLTALAALATLEHWLMVVPLPDAKLWRWMLPDSPAYQAKDKTHEL
;
A
#
# COMPACT_ATOMS: atom_id res chain seq x y z
N MET A 1 -20.65 -10.99 -16.25
CA MET A 1 -19.74 -11.78 -15.38
C MET A 1 -20.04 -11.46 -13.92
N SER A 2 -19.88 -12.43 -13.03
CA SER A 2 -20.37 -12.36 -11.63
C SER A 2 -19.56 -11.38 -10.76
N PRO A 3 -20.19 -10.43 -10.04
CA PRO A 3 -19.52 -9.51 -9.10
C PRO A 3 -18.66 -10.22 -8.04
N TRP A 4 -19.03 -11.46 -7.69
CA TRP A 4 -18.28 -12.31 -6.78
C TRP A 4 -16.85 -12.59 -7.25
N LEU A 5 -16.65 -12.74 -8.57
CA LEU A 5 -15.32 -12.95 -9.15
C LEU A 5 -14.47 -11.68 -9.01
N ALA A 6 -15.05 -10.49 -9.23
CA ALA A 6 -14.34 -9.23 -9.08
C ALA A 6 -13.90 -9.01 -7.62
N ALA A 7 -14.79 -9.25 -6.65
CA ALA A 7 -14.44 -9.17 -5.24
C ALA A 7 -13.32 -10.16 -4.86
N PHE A 8 -13.40 -11.40 -5.35
CA PHE A 8 -12.35 -12.40 -5.16
C PHE A 8 -11.01 -11.95 -5.75
N ILE A 9 -11.01 -11.43 -6.98
CA ILE A 9 -9.79 -10.90 -7.64
C ILE A 9 -9.19 -9.76 -6.82
N ALA A 10 -10.01 -8.84 -6.30
CA ALA A 10 -9.51 -7.73 -5.48
C ALA A 10 -8.85 -8.24 -4.18
N VAL A 11 -9.53 -9.12 -3.44
CA VAL A 11 -9.01 -9.70 -2.19
C VAL A 11 -7.75 -10.54 -2.44
N PHE A 12 -7.80 -11.40 -3.45
CA PHE A 12 -6.65 -12.23 -3.82
C PHE A 12 -5.47 -11.37 -4.25
N SER A 13 -5.68 -10.38 -5.13
CA SER A 13 -4.61 -9.51 -5.60
C SER A 13 -4.02 -8.70 -4.44
N TRP A 14 -4.86 -8.13 -3.57
CA TRP A 14 -4.39 -7.42 -2.38
C TRP A 14 -3.47 -8.29 -1.51
N TRP A 15 -3.91 -9.50 -1.19
CA TRP A 15 -3.14 -10.43 -0.35
C TRP A 15 -1.86 -10.91 -1.07
N PHE A 16 -1.97 -11.24 -2.34
CA PHE A 16 -0.88 -11.72 -3.18
C PHE A 16 0.21 -10.67 -3.41
N PHE A 17 -0.16 -9.43 -3.79
CA PHE A 17 0.79 -8.34 -3.99
C PHE A 17 1.49 -7.97 -2.67
N THR A 18 0.74 -7.87 -1.56
CA THR A 18 1.32 -7.61 -0.24
C THR A 18 2.30 -8.71 0.17
N GLY A 19 1.91 -9.98 -0.01
CA GLY A 19 2.74 -11.14 0.30
C GLY A 19 4.00 -11.25 -0.55
N ILE A 20 3.90 -11.07 -1.86
CA ILE A 20 5.05 -11.14 -2.78
C ILE A 20 6.06 -10.04 -2.49
N ILE A 21 5.61 -8.80 -2.32
CA ILE A 21 6.51 -7.68 -2.04
C ILE A 21 7.30 -7.96 -0.76
N LEU A 22 6.62 -8.41 0.30
CA LEU A 22 7.29 -8.78 1.55
C LEU A 22 8.27 -9.96 1.37
N LEU A 23 7.89 -10.98 0.61
CA LEU A 23 8.74 -12.15 0.35
C LEU A 23 10.00 -11.75 -0.41
N VAL A 24 9.88 -10.95 -1.47
CA VAL A 24 11.01 -10.48 -2.29
C VAL A 24 11.98 -9.64 -1.46
N VAL A 25 11.45 -8.75 -0.61
CA VAL A 25 12.27 -7.90 0.24
C VAL A 25 12.95 -8.69 1.35
N ARG A 26 12.24 -9.63 1.99
CA ARG A 26 12.81 -10.51 3.03
C ARG A 26 13.87 -11.45 2.47
N ARG A 27 13.66 -11.98 1.25
CA ARG A 27 14.68 -12.79 0.57
C ARG A 27 15.94 -11.97 0.25
N ALA A 28 15.77 -10.68 -0.03
CA ALA A 28 16.90 -9.76 -0.21
C ALA A 28 17.60 -9.40 1.12
N ASP A 29 16.87 -9.29 2.23
CA ASP A 29 17.45 -9.02 3.57
C ASP A 29 18.44 -10.13 4.02
N GLY A 30 18.27 -11.36 3.53
CA GLY A 30 19.16 -12.50 3.77
C GLY A 30 20.25 -12.72 2.72
N GLY A 31 20.30 -11.90 1.66
CA GLY A 31 21.30 -11.99 0.58
C GLY A 31 22.38 -10.90 0.65
N ASP A 32 23.19 -10.80 -0.41
CA ASP A 32 24.25 -9.80 -0.52
C ASP A 32 23.72 -8.36 -0.53
N ALA A 33 24.56 -7.38 -0.18
CA ALA A 33 24.21 -5.95 -0.11
C ALA A 33 23.59 -5.38 -1.41
N VAL A 34 23.80 -6.03 -2.56
CA VAL A 34 23.27 -5.64 -3.88
C VAL A 34 21.90 -6.27 -4.17
N ALA A 35 21.46 -7.26 -3.40
CA ALA A 35 20.24 -8.02 -3.64
C ALA A 35 18.98 -7.15 -3.70
N HIS A 36 18.91 -6.11 -2.87
CA HIS A 36 17.79 -5.16 -2.88
C HIS A 36 17.70 -4.38 -4.20
N GLY A 37 18.82 -3.84 -4.69
CA GLY A 37 18.86 -3.09 -5.97
C GLY A 37 18.59 -3.99 -7.18
N ARG A 38 19.11 -5.21 -7.17
CA ARG A 38 18.87 -6.19 -8.23
C ARG A 38 17.39 -6.56 -8.36
N ASN A 39 16.69 -6.78 -7.25
CA ASN A 39 15.27 -7.14 -7.28
C ASN A 39 14.41 -6.00 -7.84
N VAL A 40 14.73 -4.74 -7.51
CA VAL A 40 14.03 -3.58 -8.08
C VAL A 40 14.27 -3.47 -9.59
N PHE A 41 15.52 -3.66 -10.03
CA PHE A 41 15.87 -3.63 -11.45
C PHE A 41 15.17 -4.76 -12.24
N LEU A 42 15.18 -5.98 -11.70
CA LEU A 42 14.49 -7.13 -12.32
C LEU A 42 12.97 -6.96 -12.35
N ALA A 43 12.41 -6.12 -11.50
CA ALA A 43 10.98 -5.81 -11.49
C ALA A 43 10.61 -4.66 -12.46
N VAL A 44 11.55 -3.97 -13.09
CA VAL A 44 11.26 -2.90 -14.07
C VAL A 44 10.36 -3.35 -15.23
N PRO A 45 10.53 -4.56 -15.81
CA PRO A 45 9.59 -5.07 -16.81
C PRO A 45 8.14 -5.16 -16.30
N LEU A 46 7.94 -5.41 -14.99
CA LEU A 46 6.61 -5.43 -14.38
C LEU A 46 5.98 -4.02 -14.39
N LEU A 47 6.77 -2.98 -14.09
CA LEU A 47 6.33 -1.59 -14.19
C LEU A 47 5.94 -1.24 -15.64
N ALA A 48 6.77 -1.60 -16.60
CA ALA A 48 6.51 -1.34 -18.02
C ALA A 48 5.25 -2.05 -18.51
N LEU A 49 5.07 -3.32 -18.13
CA LEU A 49 3.87 -4.10 -18.44
C LEU A 49 2.62 -3.49 -17.79
N GLY A 50 2.72 -3.06 -16.53
CA GLY A 50 1.63 -2.38 -15.83
C GLY A 50 1.23 -1.06 -16.49
N ALA A 51 2.21 -0.24 -16.89
CA ALA A 51 1.95 1.00 -17.62
C ALA A 51 1.30 0.75 -18.99
N ALA A 52 1.80 -0.24 -19.75
CA ALA A 52 1.22 -0.63 -21.03
C ALA A 52 -0.22 -1.13 -20.86
N ALA A 53 -0.48 -1.94 -19.83
CA ALA A 53 -1.82 -2.41 -19.48
C ALA A 53 -2.79 -1.25 -19.22
N ILE A 54 -2.37 -0.22 -18.48
CA ILE A 54 -3.19 0.98 -18.22
C ILE A 54 -3.48 1.74 -19.52
N VAL A 55 -2.48 1.94 -20.39
CA VAL A 55 -2.66 2.67 -21.65
C VAL A 55 -3.64 1.94 -22.58
N VAL A 56 -3.47 0.62 -22.74
CA VAL A 56 -4.34 -0.18 -23.62
C VAL A 56 -5.76 -0.26 -23.05
N SER A 57 -5.90 -0.49 -21.75
CA SER A 57 -7.22 -0.65 -21.12
C SER A 57 -8.00 0.65 -20.95
N ALA A 58 -7.37 1.82 -21.09
CA ALA A 58 -8.04 3.11 -20.99
C ALA A 58 -8.99 3.39 -22.18
N GLN A 59 -8.68 2.86 -23.37
CA GLN A 59 -9.35 3.27 -24.62
C GLN A 59 -10.79 2.77 -24.76
N GLU A 60 -11.11 1.59 -24.24
CA GLU A 60 -12.43 0.98 -24.39
C GLU A 60 -12.94 0.45 -23.05
N LEU A 61 -14.20 0.74 -22.73
CA LEU A 61 -14.86 0.20 -21.55
C LEU A 61 -15.38 -1.22 -21.86
N THR A 62 -14.55 -2.22 -21.56
CA THR A 62 -14.93 -3.64 -21.60
C THR A 62 -14.62 -4.30 -20.25
N VAL A 63 -15.31 -5.40 -19.93
CA VAL A 63 -15.05 -6.15 -18.68
C VAL A 63 -13.59 -6.60 -18.59
N ALA A 64 -12.98 -7.01 -19.70
CA ALA A 64 -11.57 -7.39 -19.73
C ALA A 64 -10.67 -6.18 -19.40
N ASN A 65 -10.91 -5.03 -20.05
CA ASN A 65 -10.13 -3.82 -19.83
C ASN A 65 -10.26 -3.29 -18.40
N VAL A 66 -11.41 -3.44 -17.74
CA VAL A 66 -11.57 -3.11 -16.31
C VAL A 66 -10.59 -3.90 -15.42
N HIS A 67 -10.43 -5.20 -15.66
CA HIS A 67 -9.50 -6.03 -14.89
C HIS A 67 -8.04 -5.72 -15.24
N ILE A 68 -7.74 -5.51 -16.53
CA ILE A 68 -6.40 -5.15 -17.00
C ILE A 68 -5.97 -3.81 -16.40
N ALA A 69 -6.87 -2.82 -16.37
CA ALA A 69 -6.65 -1.52 -15.74
C ALA A 69 -6.34 -1.67 -14.24
N PHE A 70 -7.15 -2.47 -13.53
CA PHE A 70 -6.96 -2.73 -12.10
C PHE A 70 -5.62 -3.42 -11.81
N LEU A 71 -5.34 -4.55 -12.48
CA LEU A 71 -4.10 -5.31 -12.29
C LEU A 71 -2.86 -4.53 -12.73
N GLY A 72 -2.94 -3.82 -13.85
CA GLY A 72 -1.85 -2.95 -14.33
C GLY A 72 -1.53 -1.85 -13.32
N THR A 73 -2.55 -1.28 -12.69
CA THR A 73 -2.39 -0.31 -11.60
C THR A 73 -1.68 -0.92 -10.39
N LEU A 74 -2.07 -2.12 -9.97
CA LEU A 74 -1.40 -2.84 -8.87
C LEU A 74 0.05 -3.17 -9.19
N MET A 75 0.39 -3.45 -10.46
CA MET A 75 1.76 -3.71 -10.88
C MET A 75 2.63 -2.45 -10.82
N VAL A 76 2.13 -1.32 -11.31
CA VAL A 76 2.81 -0.02 -11.21
C VAL A 76 3.02 0.35 -9.74
N TRP A 77 1.95 0.27 -8.94
CA TRP A 77 2.00 0.54 -7.51
C TRP A 77 2.97 -0.39 -6.78
N GLY A 78 2.87 -1.70 -7.03
CA GLY A 78 3.69 -2.72 -6.39
C GLY A 78 5.18 -2.56 -6.68
N TRP A 79 5.53 -2.14 -7.89
CA TRP A 79 6.93 -1.82 -8.22
C TRP A 79 7.44 -0.61 -7.43
N ILE A 80 6.66 0.47 -7.34
CA ILE A 80 7.03 1.67 -6.58
C ILE A 80 7.23 1.31 -5.10
N GLU A 81 6.36 0.46 -4.56
CA GLU A 81 6.46 0.01 -3.17
C GLU A 81 7.64 -0.92 -2.92
N LEU A 82 7.92 -1.83 -3.86
CA LEU A 82 9.12 -2.66 -3.81
C LEU A 82 10.38 -1.79 -3.82
N ALA A 83 10.43 -0.75 -4.66
CA ALA A 83 11.56 0.16 -4.76
C ALA A 83 11.78 0.98 -3.47
N PHE A 84 10.69 1.35 -2.80
CA PHE A 84 10.74 2.00 -1.48
C PHE A 84 11.23 1.05 -0.39
N LEU A 85 10.64 -0.15 -0.29
CA LEU A 85 10.99 -1.16 0.73
C LEU A 85 12.41 -1.68 0.56
N ALA A 86 12.92 -1.76 -0.67
CA ALA A 86 14.31 -2.09 -0.99
C ALA A 86 15.30 -0.95 -0.62
N GLY A 87 14.82 0.23 -0.23
CA GLY A 87 15.67 1.36 0.14
C GLY A 87 16.23 2.15 -1.06
N VAL A 88 15.93 1.74 -2.30
CA VAL A 88 16.46 2.34 -3.53
C VAL A 88 15.90 3.75 -3.72
N ILE A 89 14.59 3.90 -3.52
CA ILE A 89 13.87 5.18 -3.67
C ILE A 89 13.47 5.67 -2.27
N THR A 90 14.48 5.93 -1.44
CA THR A 90 14.33 6.58 -0.13
C THR A 90 14.79 8.03 -0.21
N GLY A 91 14.26 8.89 0.65
CA GLY A 91 14.64 10.30 0.64
C GLY A 91 16.09 10.56 1.06
N PRO A 92 16.58 11.80 0.91
CA PRO A 92 17.99 12.16 1.14
C PRO A 92 18.46 11.94 2.59
N GLU A 93 17.55 11.93 3.56
CA GLU A 93 17.89 11.69 4.96
C GLU A 93 17.83 10.18 5.27
N ARG A 94 18.99 9.56 5.49
CA ARG A 94 19.11 8.14 5.85
C ARG A 94 19.54 7.91 7.31
N ARG A 95 19.69 8.98 8.10
CA ARG A 95 20.15 8.91 9.49
C ARG A 95 18.96 8.78 10.45
N PRO A 96 19.14 8.09 11.59
CA PRO A 96 18.12 8.04 12.63
C PRO A 96 17.81 9.45 13.17
N CYS A 97 16.59 9.64 13.68
CA CYS A 97 16.15 10.92 14.23
C CYS A 97 17.03 11.32 15.44
N PRO A 98 17.68 12.50 15.42
CA PRO A 98 18.38 13.01 16.60
C PRO A 98 17.47 13.11 17.83
N PRO A 99 17.99 12.82 19.04
CA PRO A 99 17.23 12.99 20.27
C PRO A 99 16.90 14.48 20.48
N GLY A 100 15.67 14.77 20.92
CA GLY A 100 15.22 16.13 21.26
C GLY A 100 14.50 16.91 20.15
N LEU A 101 14.46 16.41 18.91
CA LEU A 101 13.68 17.05 17.83
C LEU A 101 12.17 16.92 18.10
N ARG A 102 11.46 18.05 18.08
CA ARG A 102 10.01 18.14 18.34
C ARG A 102 9.28 18.91 17.23
N GLY A 103 7.97 18.72 17.15
CA GLY A 103 7.08 19.51 16.29
C GLY A 103 7.43 19.45 14.80
N GLY A 104 7.41 20.62 14.15
CA GLY A 104 7.59 20.77 12.70
C GLY A 104 8.98 20.40 12.18
N ASP A 105 10.04 20.54 12.99
CA ASP A 105 11.39 20.15 12.59
C ASP A 105 11.56 18.64 12.48
N ARG A 106 10.92 17.89 13.39
CA ARG A 106 10.81 16.43 13.30
C ARG A 106 10.01 16.01 12.07
N PHE A 107 8.91 16.72 11.77
CA PHE A 107 8.07 16.44 10.60
C PHE A 107 8.84 16.68 9.30
N ARG A 108 9.53 17.83 9.16
CA ARG A 108 10.34 18.14 7.98
C ARG A 108 11.42 17.09 7.75
N ARG A 109 12.04 16.59 8.83
CA ARG A 109 13.06 15.56 8.74
C ARG A 109 12.47 14.18 8.38
N ALA A 110 11.34 13.81 8.96
CA ALA A 110 10.60 12.61 8.58
C ALA A 110 10.10 12.67 7.12
N TRP A 111 9.70 13.85 6.63
CA TRP A 111 9.37 14.02 5.22
C TRP A 111 10.60 13.80 4.33
N ARG A 112 11.76 14.33 4.72
CA ARG A 112 13.02 14.13 4.00
C ARG A 112 13.47 12.68 3.94
N THR A 113 13.05 11.79 4.83
CA THR A 113 13.40 10.36 4.73
C THR A 113 12.57 9.62 3.69
N VAL A 114 11.38 10.14 3.31
CA VAL A 114 10.46 9.48 2.36
C VAL A 114 10.19 10.27 1.07
N SER A 115 10.64 11.53 1.00
CA SER A 115 10.28 12.49 -0.06
C SER A 115 10.41 11.98 -1.50
N TYR A 116 11.48 11.27 -1.86
CA TYR A 116 11.64 10.74 -3.23
C TYR A 116 10.57 9.72 -3.60
N HIS A 117 10.14 8.89 -2.64
CA HIS A 117 9.06 7.95 -2.85
C HIS A 117 7.70 8.67 -2.96
N GLU A 118 7.45 9.70 -2.16
CA GLU A 118 6.22 10.50 -2.28
C GLU A 118 6.14 11.23 -3.63
N LEU A 119 7.27 11.78 -4.10
CA LEU A 119 7.35 12.42 -5.41
C LEU A 119 7.11 11.42 -6.54
N LEU A 120 7.65 10.20 -6.44
CA LEU A 120 7.40 9.14 -7.42
C LEU A 120 5.94 8.70 -7.42
N LEU A 121 5.33 8.54 -6.24
CA LEU A 121 3.91 8.21 -6.11
C LEU A 121 3.03 9.30 -6.74
N LEU A 122 3.35 10.57 -6.50
CA LEU A 122 2.64 11.70 -7.08
C LEU A 122 2.85 11.78 -8.60
N PHE A 123 4.07 11.56 -9.09
CA PHE A 123 4.35 11.55 -10.53
C PHE A 123 3.56 10.46 -11.24
N ALA A 124 3.51 9.24 -10.67
CA ALA A 124 2.73 8.15 -11.22
C ALA A 124 1.21 8.44 -11.17
N LEU A 125 0.69 9.09 -10.12
CA LEU A 125 -0.70 9.56 -10.08
C LEU A 125 -0.98 10.52 -11.24
N LEU A 126 -0.11 11.50 -11.46
CA LEU A 126 -0.26 12.48 -12.55
C LEU A 126 -0.19 11.81 -13.93
N ALA A 127 0.72 10.85 -14.11
CA ALA A 127 0.82 10.09 -15.36
C ALA A 127 -0.43 9.24 -15.63
N ILE A 128 -0.98 8.58 -14.61
CA ILE A 128 -2.23 7.82 -14.77
C ILE A 128 -3.40 8.78 -15.04
N LEU A 129 -3.45 9.93 -14.37
CA LEU A 129 -4.45 10.96 -14.63
C LEU A 129 -4.37 11.46 -16.08
N THR A 130 -3.19 11.72 -16.63
CA THR A 130 -3.07 12.17 -18.03
C THR A 130 -3.51 11.10 -19.02
N ILE A 131 -3.21 9.82 -18.76
CA ILE A 131 -3.62 8.70 -19.61
C ILE A 131 -5.14 8.48 -19.55
N THR A 132 -5.74 8.62 -18.37
CA THR A 132 -7.17 8.33 -18.14
C THR A 132 -8.07 9.54 -18.32
N ARG A 133 -7.51 10.72 -18.58
CA ARG A 133 -8.29 11.95 -18.78
C ARG A 133 -9.05 11.86 -20.10
N GLY A 134 -10.38 11.83 -20.01
CA GLY A 134 -11.24 11.68 -21.19
C GLY A 134 -11.30 10.25 -21.73
N ALA A 135 -10.80 9.28 -20.98
CA ALA A 135 -10.87 7.86 -21.30
C ALA A 135 -12.23 7.26 -20.87
N ASP A 136 -12.70 6.26 -21.60
CA ASP A 136 -13.94 5.55 -21.29
C ASP A 136 -13.80 4.71 -20.01
N ASN A 137 -12.59 4.17 -19.76
CA ASN A 137 -12.29 3.39 -18.58
C ASN A 137 -11.43 4.18 -17.57
N THR A 138 -12.06 4.59 -16.47
CA THR A 138 -11.42 5.35 -15.39
C THR A 138 -10.99 4.49 -14.19
N VAL A 139 -11.13 3.16 -14.28
CA VAL A 139 -10.84 2.24 -13.14
C VAL A 139 -9.39 2.33 -12.69
N ALA A 140 -8.44 2.48 -13.62
CA ALA A 140 -7.02 2.61 -13.28
C ALA A 140 -6.76 3.81 -12.36
N PHE A 141 -7.35 4.96 -12.70
CA PHE A 141 -7.21 6.19 -11.94
C PHE A 141 -7.76 6.06 -10.52
N TRP A 142 -8.99 5.58 -10.38
CA TRP A 142 -9.61 5.43 -9.06
C TRP A 142 -8.90 4.38 -8.20
N THR A 143 -8.44 3.29 -8.81
CA THR A 143 -7.64 2.26 -8.13
C THR A 143 -6.37 2.89 -7.55
N TYR A 144 -5.62 3.63 -8.37
CA TYR A 144 -4.39 4.27 -7.93
C TYR A 144 -4.63 5.35 -6.89
N LEU A 145 -5.70 6.14 -7.04
CA LEU A 145 -6.06 7.20 -6.10
C LEU A 145 -6.40 6.65 -4.71
N ILE A 146 -7.16 5.56 -4.64
CA ILE A 146 -7.46 4.88 -3.36
C ILE A 146 -6.17 4.44 -2.68
N LEU A 147 -5.27 3.78 -3.42
CA LEU A 147 -3.97 3.34 -2.90
C LEU A 147 -3.12 4.51 -2.43
N PHE A 148 -3.04 5.58 -3.22
CA PHE A 148 -2.29 6.78 -2.91
C PHE A 148 -2.77 7.43 -1.60
N VAL A 149 -4.09 7.66 -1.48
CA VAL A 149 -4.66 8.29 -0.27
C VAL A 149 -4.51 7.38 0.94
N ALA A 150 -4.79 6.08 0.79
CA ALA A 150 -4.60 5.10 1.86
C ALA A 150 -3.14 5.07 2.34
N ARG A 151 -2.17 5.18 1.41
CA ARG A 151 -0.73 5.20 1.74
C ARG A 151 -0.31 6.44 2.50
N ILE A 152 -0.77 7.61 2.08
CA ILE A 152 -0.50 8.88 2.78
C ILE A 152 -1.14 8.84 4.18
N SER A 153 -2.39 8.39 4.28
CA SER A 153 -3.10 8.21 5.55
C SER A 153 -2.36 7.28 6.50
N ALA A 154 -1.93 6.11 6.04
CA ALA A 154 -1.13 5.16 6.82
C ALA A 154 0.18 5.77 7.34
N LYS A 155 0.93 6.49 6.50
CA LYS A 155 2.19 7.14 6.90
C LYS A 155 1.96 8.24 7.94
N LEU A 156 0.90 9.04 7.78
CA LEU A 156 0.52 10.06 8.75
C LEU A 156 0.12 9.43 10.09
N ASN A 157 -0.65 8.34 10.07
CA ASN A 157 -1.00 7.59 11.28
C ASN A 157 0.25 7.07 12.01
N LEU A 158 1.20 6.48 11.29
CA LEU A 158 2.49 6.03 11.87
C LEU A 158 3.34 7.19 12.43
N TYR A 159 3.28 8.36 11.81
CA TYR A 159 4.02 9.55 12.26
C TYR A 159 3.41 10.18 13.52
N PHE A 160 2.10 10.40 13.54
CA PHE A 160 1.39 11.04 14.65
C PHE A 160 1.27 10.12 15.86
N GLY A 161 1.05 8.84 15.62
CA GLY A 161 1.05 7.81 16.63
C GLY A 161 -0.08 6.82 16.43
N VAL A 162 0.28 5.53 16.45
CA VAL A 162 -0.68 4.42 16.52
C VAL A 162 -0.30 3.47 17.66
N PRO A 163 -1.30 2.80 18.29
CA PRO A 163 -1.06 1.89 19.40
C PRO A 163 -0.13 0.73 19.04
N ARG A 164 -0.21 0.25 17.80
CA ARG A 164 0.59 -0.86 17.30
C ARG A 164 1.36 -0.47 16.04
N ILE A 165 2.67 -0.56 16.13
CA ILE A 165 3.55 -0.47 14.96
C ILE A 165 4.14 -1.85 14.74
N ASN A 166 3.79 -2.51 13.64
CA ASN A 166 4.40 -3.77 13.26
C ASN A 166 5.80 -3.52 12.67
N THR A 167 6.73 -3.08 13.53
CA THR A 167 8.13 -2.76 13.17
C THR A 167 8.89 -3.97 12.60
N GLU A 168 8.33 -5.17 12.73
CA GLU A 168 8.80 -6.45 12.20
C GLU A 168 8.63 -6.58 10.67
N PHE A 169 7.71 -5.82 10.06
CA PHE A 169 7.57 -5.78 8.59
C PHE A 169 8.46 -4.74 7.94
N VAL A 170 9.17 -3.91 8.73
CA VAL A 170 10.06 -2.88 8.20
C VAL A 170 11.41 -3.52 7.82
N PRO A 171 11.78 -3.52 6.52
CA PRO A 171 13.02 -4.12 6.02
C PRO A 171 14.27 -3.45 6.59
N ARG A 172 15.43 -4.13 6.52
CA ARG A 172 16.70 -3.59 7.02
C ARG A 172 17.08 -2.23 6.42
N PRO A 173 16.91 -1.97 5.09
CA PRO A 173 17.18 -0.65 4.51
C PRO A 173 16.37 0.50 5.12
N LEU A 174 15.19 0.20 5.65
CA LEU A 174 14.28 1.17 6.26
C LEU A 174 14.36 1.21 7.79
N ALA A 175 15.35 0.54 8.40
CA ALA A 175 15.49 0.50 9.86
C ALA A 175 15.61 1.89 10.49
N HIS A 176 16.19 2.86 9.78
CA HIS A 176 16.30 4.25 10.22
C HIS A 176 14.93 4.94 10.40
N LEU A 177 13.90 4.54 9.63
CA LEU A 177 12.54 5.08 9.73
C LEU A 177 11.87 4.71 11.06
N LYS A 178 12.26 3.60 11.70
CA LYS A 178 11.71 3.18 12.99
C LYS A 178 11.88 4.26 14.07
N SER A 179 12.97 5.04 14.00
CA SER A 179 13.22 6.17 14.93
C SER A 179 12.26 7.36 14.75
N TYR A 180 11.59 7.45 13.59
CA TYR A 180 10.60 8.48 13.29
C TYR A 180 9.17 8.01 13.55
N PHE A 181 8.94 6.72 13.78
CA PHE A 181 7.62 6.22 14.19
C PHE A 181 7.40 6.47 15.68
N ARG A 182 6.16 6.81 16.03
CA ARG A 182 5.77 7.04 17.42
C ARG A 182 4.73 6.00 17.81
N GLN A 183 5.04 5.16 18.78
CA GLN A 183 3.99 4.35 19.42
C GLN A 183 3.23 5.27 20.39
N GLY A 184 1.92 5.35 20.27
CA GLY A 184 1.14 6.33 21.02
C GLY A 184 -0.37 6.13 20.93
N PRO A 185 -1.15 6.96 21.64
CA PRO A 185 -2.61 6.91 21.58
C PRO A 185 -3.09 7.25 20.16
N ILE A 186 -4.32 6.80 19.85
CA ILE A 186 -4.99 7.11 18.59
C ILE A 186 -5.05 8.63 18.43
N THR A 187 -4.54 9.13 17.31
CA THR A 187 -4.58 10.55 16.96
C THR A 187 -5.72 10.82 15.97
N MET A 188 -6.15 12.08 15.83
CA MET A 188 -7.25 12.48 14.93
C MET A 188 -7.03 12.10 13.45
N ALA A 189 -5.79 11.84 13.05
CA ALA A 189 -5.48 11.33 11.70
C ALA A 189 -6.18 9.99 11.41
N PHE A 190 -6.35 9.14 12.43
CA PHE A 190 -6.98 7.84 12.29
C PHE A 190 -8.48 7.92 11.96
N PRO A 191 -9.35 8.55 12.78
CA PRO A 191 -10.78 8.63 12.47
C PRO A 191 -11.02 9.38 11.15
N ILE A 192 -10.24 10.43 10.84
CA ILE A 192 -10.35 11.14 9.56
C ILE A 192 -10.06 10.20 8.38
N GLY A 193 -8.95 9.45 8.42
CA GLY A 193 -8.57 8.53 7.36
C GLY A 193 -9.56 7.39 7.18
N VAL A 194 -10.00 6.77 8.28
CA VAL A 194 -10.98 5.66 8.26
C VAL A 194 -12.34 6.14 7.78
N THR A 195 -12.83 7.28 8.27
CA THR A 195 -14.11 7.84 7.81
C THR A 195 -14.05 8.16 6.32
N PHE A 196 -12.96 8.76 5.84
CA PHE A 196 -12.80 9.06 4.42
C PHE A 196 -12.80 7.80 3.55
N LEU A 197 -12.05 6.76 3.94
CA LEU A 197 -12.03 5.48 3.22
C LEU A 197 -13.38 4.76 3.28
N SER A 198 -14.07 4.82 4.43
CA SER A 198 -15.39 4.20 4.61
C SER A 198 -16.45 4.89 3.73
N ILE A 199 -16.44 6.23 3.69
CA ILE A 199 -17.31 7.01 2.80
C ILE A 199 -17.01 6.66 1.33
N THR A 200 -15.72 6.58 0.97
CA THR A 200 -15.31 6.21 -0.39
C THR A 200 -15.84 4.82 -0.77
N ALA A 201 -15.70 3.84 0.13
CA ALA A 201 -16.25 2.50 -0.07
C ALA A 201 -17.78 2.50 -0.20
N ALA A 202 -18.47 3.26 0.66
CA ALA A 202 -19.94 3.39 0.60
C ALA A 202 -20.41 4.07 -0.69
N CYS A 203 -19.75 5.13 -1.15
CA CYS A 203 -20.04 5.79 -2.40
C CYS A 203 -19.87 4.84 -3.60
N PHE A 204 -18.79 4.06 -3.64
CA PHE A 204 -18.63 3.07 -4.71
C PHE A 204 -19.66 1.93 -4.59
N ALA A 205 -20.01 1.50 -3.38
CA ALA A 205 -21.04 0.48 -3.17
C ALA A 205 -22.42 0.96 -3.65
N GLU A 206 -22.78 2.22 -3.41
CA GLU A 206 -24.00 2.83 -3.95
C GLU A 206 -24.00 2.85 -5.49
N ARG A 207 -22.83 3.09 -6.10
CA ARG A 207 -22.65 3.05 -7.56
C ARG A 207 -22.74 1.65 -8.16
N ILE A 208 -22.54 0.60 -7.37
CA ILE A 208 -22.83 -0.78 -7.79
C ILE A 208 -24.34 -0.95 -8.03
N VAL A 209 -25.18 -0.42 -7.13
CA VAL A 209 -26.65 -0.55 -7.22
C VAL A 209 -27.21 0.22 -8.43
N SER A 210 -26.60 1.36 -8.76
CA SER A 210 -27.01 2.22 -9.87
C SER A 210 -26.18 2.04 -11.14
N ALA A 211 -25.41 0.94 -11.24
CA ALA A 211 -24.50 0.71 -12.36
C ALA A 211 -25.27 0.58 -13.69
N PRO A 212 -25.00 1.44 -14.70
CA PRO A 212 -25.73 1.43 -15.96
C PRO A 212 -25.31 0.30 -16.91
N SER A 213 -24.14 -0.32 -16.66
CA SER A 213 -23.58 -1.36 -17.51
C SER A 213 -22.84 -2.44 -16.71
N PRO A 214 -22.69 -3.67 -17.26
CA PRO A 214 -21.95 -4.75 -16.59
C PRO A 214 -20.47 -4.41 -16.32
N GLU A 215 -19.85 -3.60 -17.17
CA GLU A 215 -18.46 -3.16 -17.02
C GLU A 215 -18.31 -2.21 -15.83
N ALA A 216 -19.22 -1.24 -15.72
CA ALA A 216 -19.27 -0.33 -14.59
C ALA A 216 -19.52 -1.06 -13.27
N LEU A 217 -20.43 -2.06 -13.28
CA LEU A 217 -20.71 -2.91 -12.12
C LEU A 217 -19.43 -3.61 -11.61
N VAL A 218 -18.66 -4.22 -12.53
CA VAL A 218 -17.40 -4.89 -12.20
C VAL A 218 -16.37 -3.89 -11.66
N GLY A 219 -16.22 -2.74 -12.33
CA GLY A 219 -15.29 -1.68 -11.91
C GLY A 219 -15.58 -1.19 -10.50
N PHE A 220 -16.82 -0.80 -10.22
CA PHE A 220 -17.21 -0.35 -8.87
C PHE A 220 -17.12 -1.45 -7.81
N THR A 221 -17.31 -2.72 -8.19
CA THR A 221 -17.10 -3.85 -7.28
C THR A 221 -15.63 -3.97 -6.88
N LEU A 222 -14.70 -3.86 -7.84
CA LEU A 222 -13.25 -3.86 -7.56
C LEU A 222 -12.85 -2.69 -6.66
N LEU A 223 -13.32 -1.47 -6.98
CA LEU A 223 -13.01 -0.26 -6.22
C LEU A 223 -13.57 -0.31 -4.80
N THR A 224 -14.81 -0.78 -4.64
CA THR A 224 -15.43 -0.98 -3.32
C THR A 224 -14.64 -1.97 -2.49
N ALA A 225 -14.28 -3.13 -3.06
CA ALA A 225 -13.50 -4.14 -2.37
C ALA A 225 -12.12 -3.60 -1.95
N LEU A 226 -11.44 -2.87 -2.83
CA LEU A 226 -10.15 -2.25 -2.52
C LEU A 226 -10.26 -1.20 -1.41
N ALA A 227 -11.25 -0.31 -1.47
CA ALA A 227 -11.47 0.70 -0.43
C ALA A 227 -11.84 0.06 0.92
N ALA A 228 -12.64 -1.01 0.91
CA ALA A 228 -12.97 -1.78 2.11
C ALA A 228 -11.73 -2.45 2.71
N LEU A 229 -10.87 -3.05 1.89
CA LEU A 229 -9.60 -3.64 2.34
C LEU A 229 -8.65 -2.59 2.91
N ALA A 230 -8.52 -1.43 2.26
CA ALA A 230 -7.73 -0.31 2.78
C ALA A 230 -8.29 0.21 4.11
N THR A 231 -9.61 0.27 4.25
CA THR A 231 -10.29 0.62 5.52
C THR A 231 -9.96 -0.40 6.60
N LEU A 232 -10.05 -1.70 6.29
CA LEU A 232 -9.72 -2.78 7.20
C LEU A 232 -8.25 -2.71 7.64
N GLU A 233 -7.32 -2.46 6.71
CA GLU A 233 -5.90 -2.27 7.04
C GLU A 233 -5.70 -1.15 8.07
N HIS A 234 -6.41 -0.04 7.93
CA HIS A 234 -6.35 1.05 8.91
C HIS A 234 -6.88 0.59 10.27
N TRP A 235 -8.01 -0.11 10.31
CA TRP A 235 -8.53 -0.68 11.55
C TRP A 235 -7.53 -1.63 12.22
N LEU A 236 -6.80 -2.45 11.47
CA LEU A 236 -5.77 -3.34 12.01
C LEU A 236 -4.60 -2.58 12.66
N MET A 237 -4.33 -1.32 12.28
CA MET A 237 -3.33 -0.49 12.96
C MET A 237 -3.74 -0.07 14.37
N VAL A 238 -5.04 -0.13 14.68
CA VAL A 238 -5.62 0.31 15.95
C VAL A 238 -6.16 -0.84 16.79
N VAL A 239 -6.82 -1.80 16.17
CA VAL A 239 -7.40 -2.95 16.86
C VAL A 239 -6.29 -3.93 17.22
N PRO A 240 -6.23 -4.45 18.46
CA PRO A 240 -5.24 -5.42 18.89
C PRO A 240 -5.57 -6.83 18.37
N LEU A 241 -5.70 -7.00 17.05
CA LEU A 241 -5.82 -8.32 16.43
C LEU A 241 -4.42 -8.92 16.23
N PRO A 242 -4.16 -10.19 16.55
CA PRO A 242 -2.86 -10.80 16.35
C PRO A 242 -2.58 -11.02 14.86
N ASP A 243 -2.33 -9.94 14.10
CA ASP A 243 -1.98 -9.98 12.67
C ASP A 243 -0.75 -10.86 12.42
N ALA A 244 0.17 -10.93 13.38
CA ALA A 244 1.31 -11.83 13.37
C ALA A 244 0.92 -13.31 13.20
N LYS A 245 -0.29 -13.73 13.63
CA LYS A 245 -0.79 -15.11 13.42
C LYS A 245 -1.20 -15.38 11.98
N LEU A 246 -1.78 -14.39 11.28
CA LEU A 246 -2.12 -14.51 9.85
C LEU A 246 -0.86 -14.57 8.96
N TRP A 247 0.20 -13.90 9.39
CA TRP A 247 1.48 -13.84 8.67
C TRP A 247 2.57 -14.74 9.29
N ARG A 248 2.20 -15.65 10.21
CA ARG A 248 3.15 -16.47 11.01
C ARG A 248 4.00 -17.40 10.16
N TRP A 249 3.43 -17.90 9.06
CA TRP A 249 4.15 -18.71 8.08
C TRP A 249 5.26 -17.95 7.34
N MET A 250 5.37 -16.63 7.51
CA MET A 250 6.44 -15.79 6.95
C MET A 250 7.43 -15.25 7.99
N LEU A 251 7.16 -15.38 9.30
CA LEU A 251 8.05 -14.89 10.37
C LEU A 251 9.12 -15.96 10.69
N PRO A 252 10.37 -15.57 11.02
CA PRO A 252 11.40 -16.53 11.39
C PRO A 252 11.09 -17.19 12.74
N ASP A 253 11.47 -18.45 12.88
CA ASP A 253 11.57 -19.16 14.17
C ASP A 253 12.73 -18.57 14.99
N SER A 254 12.58 -17.33 15.47
CA SER A 254 13.56 -16.71 16.35
C SER A 254 13.16 -16.96 17.81
N PRO A 255 14.08 -17.38 18.71
CA PRO A 255 13.76 -17.67 20.11
C PRO A 255 13.20 -16.46 20.88
N ALA A 256 13.40 -15.24 20.40
CA ALA A 256 12.76 -14.03 20.92
C ALA A 256 11.23 -13.99 20.71
N TYR A 257 10.72 -14.69 19.70
CA TYR A 257 9.29 -14.80 19.40
C TYR A 257 8.58 -15.70 20.42
N GLN A 258 9.20 -16.83 20.78
CA GLN A 258 8.70 -17.77 21.80
C GLN A 258 8.61 -17.13 23.20
N ALA A 259 9.51 -16.20 23.53
CA ALA A 259 9.49 -15.50 24.82
C ALA A 259 8.34 -14.50 24.94
N LYS A 260 7.99 -13.81 23.84
CA LYS A 260 6.95 -12.77 23.83
C LYS A 260 5.53 -13.37 23.81
N ASP A 261 5.34 -14.52 23.16
CA ASP A 261 4.06 -15.27 23.15
C ASP A 261 3.70 -15.74 24.57
N LYS A 262 4.68 -16.21 25.34
CA LYS A 262 4.49 -16.62 26.76
C LYS A 262 4.11 -15.49 27.71
N THR A 263 4.36 -14.23 27.34
CA THR A 263 4.05 -13.08 28.21
C THR A 263 2.63 -12.53 27.97
N HIS A 264 1.98 -12.91 26.88
CA HIS A 264 0.62 -12.49 26.53
C HIS A 264 -0.46 -13.57 26.83
N GLU A 265 -0.05 -14.75 27.30
CA GLU A 265 -0.93 -15.85 27.74
C GLU A 265 -1.10 -15.91 29.28
N LEU A 266 -0.65 -14.88 30.01
CA LEU A 266 -0.86 -14.72 31.45
C LEU A 266 -1.77 -13.53 31.77
#